data_AF-A0A3A8PWP4-F1
#
_entry.id   AF-A0A3A8PWP4-F1
#
_cell.length_a   1.000
_cell.length_b   1.000
_cell.length_c   1.000
_cell.angle_alpha   90.00
_cell.angle_beta   90.00
_cell.angle_gamma   90.00
#
_symmetry.space_group_name_H-M   'P 1'
#
loop_
_entity.id
_entity.type
_entity.pdbx_description
1 polymer ?
#
loop_
_entity_poly.entity_id
_entity_poly.type
_entity_poly.pdbx_seq_one_letter_code
_entity_poly.pdbx_strand_id
1 'polypeptide(L)'
;MAIVKSAGITGRQHGLAEQVFSRAAGAPLVPGNDVQLLRDARENYPAWLRAIQQAQRSILFENYIIEDDEVGRGFAEALAARARDGVQVRVLYDWLGCQGTASRHYWNSLRDAGVEVRCFNPFQFDRPLAWLGRNHRKTLTVDGEVGFVSGLCVSHKWVGDAQKGVAPWRDTGLEIRGPAVADLVRAFAQGWSTVGPPLDEDGCLSARASVPMGDVSLRVVAGVPWSAGLFRVDQLIASLARKRLWLTDAYFVGTATYVQALRAASRDGVDVRLLVPGSSDIPALRPLTQAGYRPLLEAGIRVYEWNGTMLHAKTAVADGLWARVGSSNLNPASWLGNSEIDVAVEDAPFAQRMEAMYLQDLEHATEVVLSGKERRLKTAPPLPRSQRGAPGRRNSMSRAAAGAVRLGNTVGAAVANHRELGHTESKVVFGAGVVPLALAGVALYWPHVVAVPVALVGAWAGIALWIRAVRLRRQEAQGTPQQPLPEQEVPPRPAALEPRALPEAHAPEAEPPQP
;
A
#
# COMPACT_ATOMS: atom_id res chain seq x y z
N MET A 1 -16.32 -12.43 -9.99
CA MET A 1 -15.16 -13.09 -10.64
C MET A 1 -15.23 -13.08 -12.17
N ALA A 2 -15.26 -11.90 -12.78
CA ALA A 2 -15.30 -11.77 -14.22
C ALA A 2 -13.92 -12.05 -14.88
N ILE A 3 -12.82 -11.61 -14.26
CA ILE A 3 -11.45 -11.83 -14.79
C ILE A 3 -11.04 -13.31 -14.81
N VAL A 4 -11.49 -14.09 -13.82
CA VAL A 4 -11.28 -15.54 -13.77
C VAL A 4 -12.11 -16.24 -14.85
N LYS A 5 -13.37 -15.85 -15.02
CA LYS A 5 -14.23 -16.37 -16.09
C LYS A 5 -13.67 -16.03 -17.47
N SER A 6 -13.15 -14.81 -17.68
CA SER A 6 -12.52 -14.42 -18.94
C SER A 6 -11.19 -15.14 -19.21
N ALA A 7 -10.51 -15.63 -18.16
CA ALA A 7 -9.36 -16.51 -18.30
C ALA A 7 -9.72 -17.97 -18.67
N GLY A 8 -11.01 -18.28 -18.86
CA GLY A 8 -11.50 -19.60 -19.26
C GLY A 8 -11.80 -20.56 -18.10
N ILE A 9 -11.78 -20.06 -16.86
CA ILE A 9 -12.00 -20.86 -15.64
C ILE A 9 -13.51 -20.93 -15.36
N THR A 10 -14.13 -22.11 -15.54
CA THR A 10 -15.59 -22.31 -15.42
C THR A 10 -15.96 -23.49 -14.51
N GLY A 11 -17.22 -23.53 -14.05
CA GLY A 11 -17.75 -24.63 -13.24
C GLY A 11 -16.96 -24.85 -11.94
N ARG A 12 -16.51 -26.10 -11.71
CA ARG A 12 -15.73 -26.48 -10.50
C ARG A 12 -14.44 -25.69 -10.34
N GLN A 13 -13.86 -25.21 -11.45
CA GLN A 13 -12.63 -24.41 -11.41
C GLN A 13 -12.89 -23.00 -10.83
N HIS A 14 -14.13 -22.52 -10.88
CA HIS A 14 -14.52 -21.23 -10.33
C HIS A 14 -14.36 -21.18 -8.80
N GLY A 15 -14.87 -22.20 -8.09
CA GLY A 15 -14.73 -22.29 -6.64
C GLY A 15 -13.27 -22.46 -6.20
N LEU A 16 -12.45 -23.17 -6.99
CA LEU A 16 -11.01 -23.27 -6.75
C LEU A 16 -10.31 -21.92 -6.89
N ALA A 17 -10.64 -21.16 -7.94
CA ALA A 17 -10.08 -19.82 -8.12
C ALA A 17 -10.50 -18.88 -6.99
N GLU A 18 -11.77 -18.91 -6.57
CA GLU A 18 -12.25 -18.12 -5.43
C GLU A 18 -11.46 -18.45 -4.15
N GLN A 19 -11.25 -19.75 -3.88
CA GLN A 19 -10.44 -20.19 -2.75
C GLN A 19 -8.97 -19.72 -2.84
N VAL A 20 -8.37 -19.77 -4.03
CA VAL A 20 -7.00 -19.28 -4.26
C VAL A 20 -6.92 -17.79 -3.97
N PHE A 21 -7.83 -16.98 -4.51
CA PHE A 21 -7.88 -15.55 -4.25
C PHE A 21 -8.16 -15.22 -2.80
N SER A 22 -9.06 -15.96 -2.14
CA SER A 22 -9.36 -15.76 -0.73
C SER A 22 -8.14 -16.03 0.15
N ARG A 23 -7.39 -17.12 -0.11
CA ARG A 23 -6.14 -17.43 0.60
C ARG A 23 -5.01 -16.47 0.26
N ALA A 24 -4.93 -16.01 -0.99
CA ALA A 24 -3.94 -15.04 -1.45
C ALA A 24 -4.16 -13.70 -0.75
N ALA A 25 -5.38 -13.19 -0.77
CA ALA A 25 -5.75 -11.94 -0.14
C ALA A 25 -5.77 -12.02 1.39
N GLY A 26 -6.08 -13.18 1.95
CA GLY A 26 -6.50 -13.30 3.36
C GLY A 26 -7.91 -12.74 3.59
N ALA A 27 -8.74 -12.63 2.56
CA ALA A 27 -10.06 -12.01 2.60
C ALA A 27 -11.04 -12.69 1.63
N PRO A 28 -12.29 -12.97 2.03
CA PRO A 28 -13.31 -13.55 1.15
C PRO A 28 -13.80 -12.53 0.11
N LEU A 29 -14.48 -13.01 -0.94
CA LEU A 29 -15.25 -12.14 -1.84
C LEU A 29 -16.59 -11.81 -1.18
N VAL A 30 -16.85 -10.52 -1.01
CA VAL A 30 -18.09 -10.04 -0.40
C VAL A 30 -18.98 -9.44 -1.49
N PRO A 31 -20.13 -10.06 -1.82
CA PRO A 31 -21.12 -9.50 -2.74
C PRO A 31 -22.01 -8.48 -2.03
N GLY A 32 -22.86 -7.77 -2.79
CA GLY A 32 -23.95 -6.97 -2.22
C GLY A 32 -23.58 -5.52 -1.89
N ASN A 33 -22.51 -4.97 -2.45
CA ASN A 33 -22.02 -3.63 -2.10
C ASN A 33 -22.40 -2.59 -3.15
N ASP A 34 -22.56 -1.35 -2.70
CA ASP A 34 -22.47 -0.17 -3.55
C ASP A 34 -21.08 0.47 -3.37
N VAL A 35 -20.45 0.84 -4.47
CA VAL A 35 -19.07 1.36 -4.48
C VAL A 35 -18.97 2.56 -5.42
N GLN A 36 -18.71 3.72 -4.81
CA GLN A 36 -18.47 4.96 -5.54
C GLN A 36 -16.97 5.24 -5.62
N LEU A 37 -16.50 5.57 -6.83
CA LEU A 37 -15.13 6.00 -7.08
C LEU A 37 -15.00 7.50 -6.79
N LEU A 38 -13.95 7.89 -6.05
CA LEU A 38 -13.66 9.28 -5.68
C LEU A 38 -12.25 9.67 -6.14
N ARG A 39 -12.13 10.64 -7.05
CA ARG A 39 -10.92 10.90 -7.85
C ARG A 39 -9.86 11.76 -7.18
N ASP A 40 -10.14 12.59 -6.20
CA ASP A 40 -9.13 13.39 -5.50
C ASP A 40 -9.71 13.98 -4.20
N ALA A 41 -8.99 14.87 -3.53
CA ALA A 41 -9.49 15.48 -2.30
C ALA A 41 -10.75 16.33 -2.49
N ARG A 42 -11.01 16.87 -3.69
CA ARG A 42 -12.23 17.65 -3.98
C ARG A 42 -13.48 16.79 -3.94
N GLU A 43 -13.34 15.48 -4.21
CA GLU A 43 -14.43 14.52 -4.08
C GLU A 43 -14.38 13.79 -2.72
N ASN A 44 -13.19 13.37 -2.27
CA ASN A 44 -13.02 12.58 -1.05
C ASN A 44 -13.32 13.40 0.22
N TYR A 45 -12.69 14.57 0.41
CA TYR A 45 -12.84 15.28 1.67
C TYR A 45 -14.28 15.75 1.94
N PRO A 46 -15.04 16.29 0.97
CA PRO A 46 -16.44 16.62 1.21
C PRO A 46 -17.29 15.38 1.53
N ALA A 47 -17.03 14.23 0.90
CA ALA A 47 -17.73 12.99 1.22
C ALA A 47 -17.42 12.52 2.66
N TRP A 48 -16.15 12.55 3.06
CA TRP A 48 -15.71 12.17 4.41
C TRP A 48 -16.30 13.11 5.47
N LEU A 49 -16.19 14.42 5.27
CA LEU A 49 -16.71 15.42 6.20
C LEU A 49 -18.23 15.33 6.33
N ARG A 50 -18.95 15.10 5.22
CA ARG A 50 -20.41 14.89 5.25
C ARG A 50 -20.76 13.64 6.06
N ALA A 51 -20.07 12.52 5.84
CA ALA A 51 -20.29 11.31 6.61
C ALA A 51 -20.01 11.53 8.11
N ILE A 52 -18.90 12.18 8.46
CA ILE A 52 -18.57 12.55 9.84
C ILE A 52 -19.68 13.41 10.46
N GLN A 53 -20.13 14.46 9.76
CA GLN A 53 -21.18 15.36 10.26
C GLN A 53 -22.52 14.65 10.47
N GLN A 54 -22.83 13.64 9.67
CA GLN A 54 -24.06 12.86 9.74
C GLN A 54 -24.01 11.71 10.76
N ALA A 55 -22.84 11.41 11.33
CA ALA A 55 -22.64 10.31 12.25
C ALA A 55 -23.56 10.39 13.48
N GLN A 56 -24.17 9.25 13.83
CA GLN A 56 -25.11 9.12 14.94
C GLN A 56 -24.60 8.22 16.06
N ARG A 57 -23.70 7.27 15.78
CA ARG A 57 -23.28 6.22 16.72
C ARG A 57 -21.77 6.18 16.90
N SER A 58 -21.02 6.06 15.80
CA SER A 58 -19.57 5.82 15.88
C SER A 58 -18.82 6.32 14.66
N ILE A 59 -17.60 6.78 14.88
CA ILE A 59 -16.64 7.14 13.84
C ILE A 59 -15.33 6.43 14.14
N LEU A 60 -14.85 5.62 13.20
CA LEU A 60 -13.54 4.97 13.24
C LEU A 60 -12.68 5.60 12.14
N PHE A 61 -11.64 6.33 12.52
CA PHE A 61 -10.80 7.06 11.58
C PHE A 61 -9.33 6.69 11.79
N GLU A 62 -8.69 6.13 10.75
CA GLU A 62 -7.25 5.92 10.75
C GLU A 62 -6.58 6.60 9.55
N ASN A 63 -5.44 7.22 9.79
CA ASN A 63 -4.67 7.84 8.72
C ASN A 63 -3.17 7.89 9.06
N TYR A 64 -2.33 7.75 8.04
CA TYR A 64 -0.88 7.82 8.19
C TYR A 64 -0.41 9.25 8.51
N ILE A 65 -0.92 10.26 7.80
CA ILE A 65 -0.60 11.67 8.03
C ILE A 65 -1.88 12.43 8.32
N ILE A 66 -1.87 13.09 9.48
CA ILE A 66 -2.81 14.16 9.81
C ILE A 66 -1.94 15.38 10.12
N GLU A 67 -2.11 16.43 9.34
CA GLU A 67 -1.33 17.66 9.45
C GLU A 67 -2.16 18.74 10.15
N ASP A 68 -1.59 19.45 11.12
CA ASP A 68 -2.21 20.58 11.83
C ASP A 68 -2.17 21.83 10.94
N ASP A 69 -2.82 21.69 9.78
CA ASP A 69 -3.09 22.76 8.83
C ASP A 69 -4.61 23.04 8.77
N GLU A 70 -5.04 23.89 7.84
CA GLU A 70 -6.45 24.25 7.70
C GLU A 70 -7.34 23.02 7.44
N VAL A 71 -6.87 22.08 6.62
CA VAL A 71 -7.60 20.85 6.31
C VAL A 71 -7.70 19.99 7.56
N GLY A 72 -6.57 19.70 8.21
CA GLY A 72 -6.58 18.83 9.39
C GLY A 72 -7.30 19.42 10.59
N ARG A 73 -7.31 20.75 10.75
CA ARG A 73 -8.16 21.42 11.75
C ARG A 73 -9.65 21.33 11.41
N GLY A 74 -10.02 21.41 10.13
CA GLY A 74 -11.40 21.19 9.69
C GLY A 74 -11.90 19.78 10.03
N PHE A 75 -11.08 18.75 9.78
CA PHE A 75 -11.39 17.38 10.20
C PHE A 75 -11.45 17.26 11.73
N ALA A 76 -10.51 17.87 12.45
CA ALA A 76 -10.50 17.82 13.91
C ALA A 76 -11.77 18.43 14.52
N GLU A 77 -12.20 19.59 14.02
CA GLU A 77 -13.42 20.24 14.52
C GLU A 77 -14.66 19.40 14.22
N ALA A 78 -14.76 18.80 13.03
CA ALA A 78 -15.89 17.93 12.68
C ALA A 78 -15.96 16.69 13.59
N LEU A 79 -14.82 16.06 13.87
CA LEU A 79 -14.72 14.91 14.78
C LEU A 79 -15.04 15.31 16.23
N ALA A 80 -14.47 16.42 16.71
CA ALA A 80 -14.71 16.95 18.05
C ALA A 80 -16.17 17.37 18.27
N ALA A 81 -16.81 17.97 17.26
CA ALA A 81 -18.23 18.31 17.31
C ALA A 81 -19.12 17.07 17.50
N ARG A 82 -18.79 15.96 16.84
CA ARG A 82 -19.58 14.72 16.96
C ARG A 82 -19.32 14.00 18.28
N ALA A 83 -18.08 14.02 18.75
CA ALA A 83 -17.75 13.51 20.08
C ALA A 83 -18.50 14.26 21.19
N ARG A 84 -18.59 15.60 21.10
CA ARG A 84 -19.38 16.42 22.04
C ARG A 84 -20.87 16.09 22.03
N ASP A 85 -21.40 15.68 20.88
CA ASP A 85 -22.80 15.25 20.73
C ASP A 85 -23.01 13.78 21.13
N GLY A 86 -22.01 13.12 21.72
CA GLY A 86 -22.11 11.76 22.25
C GLY A 86 -21.80 10.63 21.27
N VAL A 87 -21.37 10.95 20.04
CA VAL A 87 -20.90 9.94 19.07
C VAL A 87 -19.57 9.36 19.53
N GLN A 88 -19.38 8.05 19.43
CA GLN A 88 -18.12 7.41 19.79
C GLN A 88 -17.08 7.64 18.69
N VAL A 89 -16.15 8.56 18.91
CA VAL A 89 -15.13 8.91 17.90
C VAL A 89 -13.77 8.32 18.30
N ARG A 90 -13.19 7.52 17.40
CA ARG A 90 -11.90 6.84 17.58
C ARG A 90 -10.95 7.20 16.45
N VAL A 91 -9.79 7.73 16.81
CA VAL A 91 -8.75 8.17 15.87
C VAL A 91 -7.46 7.41 16.11
N LEU A 92 -6.96 6.72 15.08
CA LEU A 92 -5.67 6.03 15.08
C LEU A 92 -4.73 6.72 14.08
N TYR A 93 -3.61 7.25 14.56
CA TYR A 93 -2.63 7.92 13.70
C TYR A 93 -1.25 7.26 13.82
N ASP A 94 -0.43 7.30 12.77
CA ASP A 94 0.95 6.79 12.83
C ASP A 94 1.92 7.81 13.41
N TRP A 95 2.76 7.37 14.35
CA TRP A 95 3.74 8.24 14.99
C TRP A 95 4.72 8.89 14.01
N LEU A 96 5.26 8.13 13.04
CA LEU A 96 6.26 8.61 12.09
C LEU A 96 5.61 9.52 11.06
N GLY A 97 4.45 9.12 10.54
CA GLY A 97 3.70 9.92 9.57
C GLY A 97 3.25 11.27 10.15
N CYS A 98 2.90 11.30 11.44
CA CYS A 98 2.48 12.53 12.12
C CYS A 98 3.61 13.26 12.87
N GLN A 99 4.87 12.81 12.75
CA GLN A 99 5.99 13.43 13.43
C GLN A 99 6.28 14.80 12.84
N GLY A 100 5.99 15.86 13.60
CA GLY A 100 6.22 17.24 13.17
C GLY A 100 5.12 17.83 12.28
N THR A 101 4.11 17.05 11.88
CA THR A 101 2.94 17.55 11.13
C THR A 101 1.80 17.93 12.07
N ALA A 102 1.63 17.24 13.20
CA ALA A 102 0.60 17.55 14.20
C ALA A 102 1.21 17.76 15.60
N SER A 103 0.78 18.82 16.27
CA SER A 103 1.28 19.21 17.58
C SER A 103 0.68 18.36 18.71
N ARG A 104 1.31 18.34 19.88
CA ARG A 104 0.69 17.73 21.09
C ARG A 104 -0.63 18.43 21.44
N HIS A 105 -0.71 19.74 21.20
CA HIS A 105 -1.91 20.52 21.44
C HIS A 105 -3.07 20.06 20.54
N TYR A 106 -2.81 19.83 19.25
CA TYR A 106 -3.79 19.28 18.30
C TYR A 106 -4.39 17.95 18.77
N TRP A 107 -3.55 17.02 19.24
CA TRP A 107 -4.06 15.74 19.75
C TRP A 107 -4.78 15.86 21.08
N ASN A 108 -4.37 16.81 21.93
CA ASN A 108 -5.03 17.03 23.22
C ASN A 108 -6.40 17.69 23.05
N SER A 109 -6.55 18.65 22.12
CA SER A 109 -7.86 19.28 21.88
C SER A 109 -8.92 18.26 21.43
N LEU A 110 -8.55 17.26 20.63
CA LEU A 110 -9.42 16.14 20.28
C LEU A 110 -9.81 15.31 21.51
N ARG A 111 -8.84 14.96 22.37
CA ARG A 111 -9.11 14.20 23.60
C ARG A 111 -10.01 14.97 24.56
N ASP A 112 -9.77 16.28 24.71
CA ASP A 112 -10.56 17.16 25.57
C ASP A 112 -12.02 17.28 25.08
N ALA A 113 -12.25 17.12 23.78
CA ALA A 113 -13.58 17.06 23.18
C ALA A 113 -14.26 15.67 23.27
N GLY A 114 -13.60 14.67 23.87
CA GLY A 114 -14.14 13.32 24.03
C GLY A 114 -13.73 12.32 22.93
N VAL A 115 -12.83 12.68 22.03
CA VAL A 115 -12.31 11.76 21.01
C VAL A 115 -11.27 10.81 21.62
N GLU A 116 -11.43 9.51 21.40
CA GLU A 116 -10.41 8.53 21.76
C GLU A 116 -9.29 8.56 20.71
N VAL A 117 -8.08 9.00 21.10
CA VAL A 117 -6.94 9.13 20.17
C VAL A 117 -5.80 8.19 20.57
N ARG A 118 -5.42 7.27 19.67
CA ARG A 118 -4.26 6.37 19.85
C ARG A 118 -3.16 6.63 18.81
N CYS A 119 -1.92 6.47 19.25
CA CYS A 119 -0.73 6.65 18.43
C CYS A 119 -0.11 5.29 18.09
N PHE A 120 -0.04 4.98 16.79
CA PHE A 120 0.54 3.74 16.30
C PHE A 120 2.07 3.78 16.34
N ASN A 121 2.62 2.80 17.05
CA ASN A 121 4.03 2.42 17.08
C ASN A 121 5.02 3.60 17.22
N PRO A 122 4.95 4.39 18.30
CA PRO A 122 5.94 5.42 18.59
C PRO A 122 7.32 4.81 18.86
N PHE A 123 8.38 5.59 18.64
CA PHE A 123 9.73 5.16 18.97
C PHE A 123 9.84 4.82 20.47
N GLN A 124 10.35 3.63 20.76
CA GLN A 124 10.57 3.11 22.11
C GLN A 124 12.01 2.62 22.25
N PHE A 125 12.74 3.14 23.23
CA PHE A 125 14.14 2.79 23.46
C PHE A 125 14.34 1.31 23.81
N ASP A 126 13.36 0.63 24.39
CA ASP A 126 13.44 -0.78 24.78
C ASP A 126 12.95 -1.75 23.69
N ARG A 127 12.54 -1.23 22.51
CA ARG A 127 12.10 -2.04 21.37
C ARG A 127 12.85 -1.63 20.09
N PRO A 128 14.14 -1.99 19.96
CA PRO A 128 14.93 -1.68 18.78
C PRO A 128 14.24 -2.27 17.54
N LEU A 129 14.17 -1.47 16.46
CA LEU A 129 13.57 -1.82 15.16
C LEU A 129 12.05 -2.05 15.13
N ALA A 130 11.35 -2.14 16.27
CA ALA A 130 9.90 -2.29 16.30
C ALA A 130 9.21 -1.13 15.56
N TRP A 131 9.80 0.06 15.61
CA TRP A 131 9.33 1.26 14.93
C TRP A 131 9.38 1.18 13.39
N LEU A 132 9.95 0.13 12.77
CA LEU A 132 10.01 0.01 11.32
C LEU A 132 8.65 -0.32 10.68
N GLY A 133 7.79 -1.09 11.35
CA GLY A 133 6.43 -1.36 10.86
C GLY A 133 5.53 -0.16 11.08
N ARG A 134 4.87 0.36 10.04
CA ARG A 134 4.00 1.54 10.12
C ARG A 134 2.54 1.17 9.88
N ASN A 135 1.62 1.93 10.47
CA ASN A 135 0.23 1.91 10.02
C ASN A 135 0.09 2.90 8.88
N HIS A 136 -0.02 2.39 7.67
CA HIS A 136 -0.13 3.20 6.46
C HIS A 136 -1.55 3.14 5.86
N ARG A 137 -2.51 2.55 6.58
CA ARG A 137 -3.93 2.55 6.23
C ARG A 137 -4.53 3.95 6.33
N LYS A 138 -5.53 4.18 5.48
CA LYS A 138 -6.27 5.44 5.37
C LYS A 138 -7.73 5.07 5.20
N THR A 139 -8.42 4.94 6.33
CA THR A 139 -9.81 4.49 6.36
C THR A 139 -10.65 5.38 7.27
N LEU A 140 -11.91 5.53 6.88
CA LEU A 140 -12.94 6.16 7.68
C LEU A 140 -14.17 5.25 7.64
N THR A 141 -14.68 4.83 8.78
CA THR A 141 -15.97 4.14 8.87
C THR A 141 -16.89 4.93 9.77
N VAL A 142 -18.11 5.16 9.32
CA VAL A 142 -19.14 5.88 10.07
C VAL A 142 -20.34 4.97 10.29
N ASP A 143 -20.74 4.87 11.55
CA ASP A 143 -21.89 4.11 12.08
C ASP A 143 -21.93 2.62 11.73
N GLY A 144 -20.83 2.08 11.20
CA GLY A 144 -20.79 0.73 10.64
C GLY A 144 -21.68 0.59 9.39
N GLU A 145 -21.98 1.69 8.69
CA GLU A 145 -22.87 1.73 7.51
C GLU A 145 -22.17 2.23 6.24
N VAL A 146 -21.24 3.16 6.38
CA VAL A 146 -20.45 3.70 5.26
C VAL A 146 -18.97 3.65 5.59
N GLY A 147 -18.18 3.18 4.64
CA GLY A 147 -16.73 3.08 4.75
C GLY A 147 -16.03 3.79 3.62
N PHE A 148 -14.85 4.33 3.89
CA PHE A 148 -13.97 4.95 2.91
C PHE A 148 -12.59 4.33 2.98
N VAL A 149 -11.99 4.09 1.81
CA VAL A 149 -10.61 3.63 1.66
C VAL A 149 -9.94 4.49 0.61
N SER A 150 -8.72 4.95 0.86
CA SER A 150 -8.01 5.80 -0.12
C SER A 150 -6.49 5.74 -0.02
N GLY A 151 -5.81 6.38 -0.97
CA GLY A 151 -4.39 6.73 -0.85
C GLY A 151 -4.15 8.06 -0.11
N LEU A 152 -5.21 8.83 0.19
CA LEU A 152 -5.15 10.20 0.68
C LEU A 152 -4.84 10.29 2.18
N CYS A 153 -3.90 11.17 2.52
CA CYS A 153 -3.75 11.64 3.89
C CYS A 153 -4.53 12.94 4.13
N VAL A 154 -4.59 13.41 5.37
CA VAL A 154 -5.24 14.69 5.72
C VAL A 154 -4.20 15.80 5.79
N SER A 155 -4.13 16.59 4.73
CA SER A 155 -3.22 17.74 4.59
C SER A 155 -3.66 18.64 3.41
N HIS A 156 -3.27 19.91 3.44
CA HIS A 156 -3.47 20.87 2.35
C HIS A 156 -2.79 20.42 1.04
N LYS A 157 -1.78 19.54 1.11
CA LYS A 157 -1.05 19.02 -0.07
C LYS A 157 -1.99 18.40 -1.11
N TRP A 158 -3.05 17.72 -0.67
CA TRP A 158 -4.04 17.12 -1.58
C TRP A 158 -5.05 18.12 -2.15
N VAL A 159 -5.19 19.30 -1.56
CA VAL A 159 -6.06 20.38 -2.06
C VAL A 159 -5.27 21.35 -2.95
N GLY A 160 -3.96 21.47 -2.71
CA GLY A 160 -3.11 22.47 -3.36
C GLY A 160 -3.32 23.87 -2.78
N ASP A 161 -2.67 24.85 -3.41
CA ASP A 161 -2.79 26.27 -3.07
C ASP A 161 -2.74 27.07 -4.38
N ALA A 162 -3.92 27.46 -4.86
CA ALA A 162 -4.07 28.22 -6.12
C ALA A 162 -3.39 29.59 -6.05
N GLN A 163 -3.35 30.23 -4.87
CA GLN A 163 -2.70 31.54 -4.69
C GLN A 163 -1.18 31.44 -4.83
N LYS A 164 -0.61 30.29 -4.44
CA LYS A 164 0.82 29.99 -4.59
C LYS A 164 1.16 29.22 -5.87
N GLY A 165 0.19 28.98 -6.75
CA GLY A 165 0.38 28.19 -7.98
C GLY A 165 0.75 26.72 -7.72
N VAL A 166 0.40 26.17 -6.56
CA VAL A 166 0.65 24.78 -6.19
C VAL A 166 -0.58 23.95 -6.54
N ALA A 167 -0.48 23.10 -7.57
CA ALA A 167 -1.57 22.20 -7.94
C ALA A 167 -1.79 21.11 -6.87
N PRO A 168 -3.03 20.60 -6.71
CA PRO A 168 -3.34 19.50 -5.79
C PRO A 168 -2.59 18.21 -6.15
N TRP A 169 -2.32 17.39 -5.15
CA TRP A 169 -1.87 16.01 -5.38
C TRP A 169 -3.01 15.18 -5.98
N ARG A 170 -2.67 14.35 -6.96
CA ARG A 170 -3.59 13.41 -7.60
C ARG A 170 -3.59 12.08 -6.85
N ASP A 171 -4.73 11.65 -6.34
CA ASP A 171 -4.86 10.43 -5.53
C ASP A 171 -6.29 9.88 -5.59
N THR A 172 -6.55 8.61 -5.32
CA THR A 172 -7.87 7.98 -5.52
C THR A 172 -8.38 7.35 -4.22
N GLY A 173 -9.70 7.42 -4.00
CA GLY A 173 -10.40 6.74 -2.93
C GLY A 173 -11.73 6.15 -3.35
N LEU A 174 -12.39 5.46 -2.41
CA LEU A 174 -13.69 4.82 -2.57
C LEU A 174 -14.61 5.20 -1.42
N GLU A 175 -15.90 5.34 -1.70
CA GLU A 175 -16.99 5.20 -0.71
C GLU A 175 -17.63 3.82 -0.91
N ILE A 176 -17.89 3.11 0.19
CA ILE A 176 -18.41 1.74 0.21
C ILE A 176 -19.61 1.70 1.16
N ARG A 177 -20.71 1.12 0.67
CA ARG A 177 -21.90 0.79 1.47
C ARG A 177 -22.27 -0.67 1.25
N GLY A 178 -22.72 -1.33 2.31
CA GLY A 178 -23.10 -2.74 2.28
C GLY A 178 -22.15 -3.65 3.08
N PRO A 179 -22.24 -4.98 2.86
CA PRO A 179 -21.60 -5.99 3.73
C PRO A 179 -20.10 -5.83 3.96
N ALA A 180 -19.36 -5.27 3.01
CA ALA A 180 -17.91 -5.09 3.13
C ALA A 180 -17.49 -4.04 4.16
N VAL A 181 -18.39 -3.17 4.63
CA VAL A 181 -18.08 -2.21 5.71
C VAL A 181 -17.66 -2.94 6.99
N ALA A 182 -18.20 -4.15 7.23
CA ALA A 182 -17.78 -4.97 8.37
C ALA A 182 -16.31 -5.39 8.30
N ASP A 183 -15.76 -5.62 7.10
CA ASP A 183 -14.32 -5.90 6.94
C ASP A 183 -13.46 -4.67 7.28
N LEU A 184 -13.95 -3.45 7.00
CA LEU A 184 -13.26 -2.20 7.33
C LEU A 184 -13.23 -1.96 8.85
N VAL A 185 -14.35 -2.21 9.54
CA VAL A 185 -14.42 -2.16 11.01
C VAL A 185 -13.44 -3.15 11.62
N ARG A 186 -13.42 -4.40 11.13
CA ARG A 186 -12.45 -5.43 11.54
C ARG A 186 -11.00 -5.00 11.33
N ALA A 187 -10.69 -4.42 10.17
CA ALA A 187 -9.35 -3.92 9.88
C ALA A 187 -8.93 -2.82 10.88
N PHE A 188 -9.81 -1.86 11.16
CA PHE A 188 -9.54 -0.82 12.15
C PHE A 188 -9.36 -1.42 13.56
N ALA A 189 -10.24 -2.32 13.99
CA ALA A 189 -10.19 -2.98 15.30
C ALA A 189 -8.87 -3.74 15.52
N GLN A 190 -8.38 -4.41 14.47
CA GLN A 190 -7.07 -5.06 14.48
C GLN A 190 -5.95 -4.03 14.75
N GLY A 191 -5.91 -2.91 14.04
CA GLY A 191 -4.92 -1.85 14.28
C GLY A 191 -5.05 -1.23 15.68
N TRP A 192 -6.29 -1.01 16.12
CA TRP A 192 -6.64 -0.42 17.40
C TRP A 192 -6.14 -1.26 18.60
N SER A 193 -6.33 -2.57 18.54
CA SER A 193 -5.91 -3.51 19.60
C SER A 193 -4.39 -3.65 19.73
N THR A 194 -3.61 -3.32 18.69
CA THR A 194 -2.13 -3.35 18.79
C THR A 194 -1.56 -2.29 19.74
N VAL A 195 -2.33 -1.25 20.04
CA VAL A 195 -1.89 -0.06 20.80
C VAL A 195 -2.77 0.25 22.01
N GLY A 196 -3.61 -0.69 22.44
CA GLY A 196 -4.42 -0.58 23.65
C GLY A 196 -5.49 -1.66 23.73
N PRO A 197 -6.48 -1.54 24.63
CA PRO A 197 -7.57 -2.49 24.75
C PRO A 197 -8.30 -2.71 23.41
N PRO A 198 -8.78 -3.95 23.13
CA PRO A 198 -9.50 -4.26 21.90
C PRO A 198 -10.79 -3.43 21.79
N LEU A 199 -11.22 -3.24 20.54
CA LEU A 199 -12.49 -2.59 20.24
C LEU A 199 -13.63 -3.61 20.35
N ASP A 200 -14.79 -3.20 20.85
CA ASP A 200 -16.03 -3.95 20.66
C ASP A 200 -16.50 -3.79 19.22
N GLU A 201 -16.17 -4.76 18.37
CA GLU A 201 -16.47 -4.74 16.94
C GLU A 201 -17.97 -4.79 16.69
N ASP A 202 -18.70 -5.67 17.37
CA ASP A 202 -20.15 -5.83 17.23
C ASP A 202 -20.88 -4.56 17.64
N GLY A 203 -20.39 -3.88 18.69
CA GLY A 203 -20.92 -2.58 19.12
C GLY A 203 -20.75 -1.46 18.07
N CYS A 204 -19.75 -1.57 17.20
CA CYS A 204 -19.47 -0.61 16.12
C CYS A 204 -20.22 -0.93 14.82
N LEU A 205 -20.77 -2.13 14.67
CA LEU A 205 -21.56 -2.50 13.51
C LEU A 205 -23.01 -2.02 13.66
N SER A 206 -23.63 -1.69 12.53
CA SER A 206 -25.07 -1.45 12.46
C SER A 206 -25.82 -2.75 12.17
N ALA A 207 -27.10 -2.79 12.54
CA ALA A 207 -28.00 -3.85 12.07
C ALA A 207 -28.12 -3.87 10.53
N ARG A 208 -27.74 -2.77 9.87
CA ARG A 208 -27.69 -2.65 8.41
C ARG A 208 -26.38 -3.09 7.80
N ALA A 209 -25.35 -3.40 8.61
CA ALA A 209 -24.03 -3.77 8.11
C ALA A 209 -24.07 -5.02 7.22
N SER A 210 -25.05 -5.91 7.35
CA SER A 210 -25.22 -7.10 6.52
C SER A 210 -26.21 -6.92 5.35
N VAL A 211 -26.84 -5.75 5.22
CA VAL A 211 -27.87 -5.52 4.20
C VAL A 211 -27.18 -5.21 2.86
N PRO A 212 -27.49 -5.96 1.78
CA PRO A 212 -27.00 -5.63 0.45
C PRO A 212 -27.49 -4.25 0.00
N MET A 213 -26.57 -3.42 -0.48
CA MET A 213 -26.83 -2.04 -0.94
C MET A 213 -26.59 -1.84 -2.44
N GLY A 214 -26.07 -2.87 -3.13
CA GLY A 214 -25.80 -2.87 -4.57
C GLY A 214 -25.34 -4.25 -5.04
N ASP A 215 -24.84 -4.34 -6.26
CA ASP A 215 -24.45 -5.62 -6.89
C ASP A 215 -22.93 -5.84 -6.95
N VAL A 216 -22.13 -4.92 -6.41
CA VAL A 216 -20.67 -4.96 -6.51
C VAL A 216 -20.10 -6.00 -5.56
N SER A 217 -19.28 -6.89 -6.12
CA SER A 217 -18.47 -7.83 -5.35
C SER A 217 -17.07 -7.28 -5.14
N LEU A 218 -16.59 -7.27 -3.90
CA LEU A 218 -15.26 -6.74 -3.57
C LEU A 218 -14.58 -7.53 -2.44
N ARG A 219 -13.27 -7.38 -2.31
CA ARG A 219 -12.49 -7.85 -1.16
C ARG A 219 -11.83 -6.67 -0.47
N VAL A 220 -11.93 -6.61 0.84
CA VAL A 220 -11.10 -5.73 1.66
C VAL A 220 -9.85 -6.51 2.05
N VAL A 221 -8.72 -6.14 1.43
CA VAL A 221 -7.40 -6.74 1.66
C VAL A 221 -6.70 -5.93 2.74
N ALA A 222 -6.92 -6.28 4.00
CA ALA A 222 -6.23 -5.68 5.14
C ALA A 222 -4.81 -6.27 5.25
N GLY A 223 -3.82 -5.52 4.81
CA GLY A 223 -2.41 -5.90 4.89
C GLY A 223 -1.97 -6.00 6.35
N VAL A 224 -1.51 -7.19 6.74
CA VAL A 224 -0.81 -7.44 8.00
C VAL A 224 0.67 -7.67 7.67
N PRO A 225 1.63 -7.10 8.43
CA PRO A 225 3.05 -7.34 8.20
C PRO A 225 3.36 -8.83 8.05
N TRP A 226 4.22 -9.15 7.09
CA TRP A 226 4.68 -10.50 6.74
C TRP A 226 3.64 -11.46 6.14
N SER A 227 2.38 -11.04 5.97
CA SER A 227 1.35 -11.86 5.29
C SER A 227 1.50 -11.88 3.75
N ALA A 228 2.12 -10.84 3.19
CA ALA A 228 2.28 -10.64 1.75
C ALA A 228 0.99 -10.83 0.94
N GLY A 229 -0.17 -10.54 1.53
CA GLY A 229 -1.48 -10.86 0.94
C GLY A 229 -1.69 -10.17 -0.40
N LEU A 230 -1.56 -8.84 -0.40
CA LEU A 230 -1.70 -8.05 -1.61
C LEU A 230 -0.64 -8.40 -2.67
N PHE A 231 0.61 -8.64 -2.27
CA PHE A 231 1.67 -9.07 -3.18
C PHE A 231 1.27 -10.34 -3.95
N ARG A 232 0.67 -11.33 -3.26
CA ARG A 232 0.18 -12.55 -3.90
C ARG A 232 -1.00 -12.28 -4.84
N VAL A 233 -1.93 -11.40 -4.45
CA VAL A 233 -3.05 -11.00 -5.31
C VAL A 233 -2.56 -10.31 -6.58
N ASP A 234 -1.67 -9.32 -6.48
CA ASP A 234 -1.14 -8.60 -7.64
C ASP A 234 -0.39 -9.55 -8.60
N GLN A 235 0.34 -10.55 -8.07
CA GLN A 235 0.98 -11.60 -8.88
C GLN A 235 -0.03 -12.49 -9.63
N LEU A 236 -1.12 -12.87 -8.96
CA LEU A 236 -2.20 -13.63 -9.59
C LEU A 236 -2.89 -12.82 -10.68
N ILE A 237 -3.17 -11.53 -10.42
CA ILE A 237 -3.77 -10.64 -11.42
C ILE A 237 -2.84 -10.45 -12.62
N ALA A 238 -1.54 -10.25 -12.41
CA ALA A 238 -0.58 -10.19 -13.50
C ALA A 238 -0.56 -11.48 -14.33
N SER A 239 -0.77 -12.64 -13.70
CA SER A 239 -0.82 -13.93 -14.39
C SER A 239 -2.15 -14.20 -15.11
N LEU A 240 -3.23 -13.53 -14.71
CA LEU A 240 -4.58 -13.74 -15.24
C LEU A 240 -5.00 -12.71 -16.29
N ALA A 241 -4.38 -11.53 -16.29
CA ALA A 241 -4.67 -10.48 -17.26
C ALA A 241 -4.45 -10.97 -18.70
N ARG A 242 -5.37 -10.62 -19.61
CA ARG A 242 -5.37 -11.11 -21.00
C ARG A 242 -5.27 -10.00 -22.05
N LYS A 243 -5.75 -8.80 -21.73
CA LYS A 243 -5.81 -7.67 -22.66
C LYS A 243 -4.99 -6.51 -22.15
N ARG A 244 -5.15 -6.14 -20.87
CA ARG A 244 -4.48 -4.99 -20.27
C ARG A 244 -4.31 -5.12 -18.77
N LEU A 245 -3.22 -4.55 -18.28
CA LEU A 245 -2.92 -4.38 -16.87
C LEU A 245 -2.31 -3.00 -16.66
N TRP A 246 -3.10 -2.07 -16.13
CA TRP A 246 -2.67 -0.69 -15.92
C TRP A 246 -2.53 -0.41 -14.44
N LEU A 247 -1.36 0.10 -14.07
CA LEU A 247 -0.93 0.32 -12.69
C LEU A 247 -0.63 1.80 -12.49
N THR A 248 -1.02 2.32 -11.33
CA THR A 248 -0.64 3.65 -10.84
C THR A 248 -0.03 3.47 -9.46
N ASP A 249 1.18 3.99 -9.25
CA ASP A 249 1.85 3.85 -7.96
C ASP A 249 2.76 5.04 -7.64
N ALA A 250 2.73 5.51 -6.40
CA ALA A 250 3.51 6.66 -5.98
C ALA A 250 5.01 6.35 -5.77
N TYR A 251 5.34 5.10 -5.41
CA TYR A 251 6.71 4.71 -5.04
C TYR A 251 7.05 3.31 -5.55
N PHE A 252 6.94 3.11 -6.87
CA PHE A 252 7.16 1.81 -7.47
C PHE A 252 8.61 1.35 -7.27
N VAL A 253 8.78 0.30 -6.48
CA VAL A 253 10.06 -0.39 -6.30
C VAL A 253 9.76 -1.89 -6.34
N GLY A 254 9.33 -2.36 -7.52
CA GLY A 254 8.93 -3.76 -7.71
C GLY A 254 10.02 -4.75 -7.31
N THR A 255 9.61 -5.85 -6.68
CA THR A 255 10.50 -7.00 -6.44
C THR A 255 10.85 -7.67 -7.77
N ALA A 256 11.96 -8.40 -7.81
CA ALA A 256 12.35 -9.13 -9.01
C ALA A 256 11.24 -10.07 -9.52
N THR A 257 10.55 -10.75 -8.60
CA THR A 257 9.44 -11.66 -8.92
C THR A 257 8.23 -10.92 -9.48
N TYR A 258 7.87 -9.74 -8.97
CA TYR A 258 6.75 -8.96 -9.53
C TYR A 258 7.07 -8.40 -10.91
N VAL A 259 8.30 -7.88 -11.08
CA VAL A 259 8.78 -7.43 -12.38
C VAL A 259 8.77 -8.57 -13.41
N GLN A 260 9.12 -9.80 -13.02
CA GLN A 260 9.02 -10.95 -13.93
C GLN A 260 7.58 -11.28 -14.31
N ALA A 261 6.61 -11.20 -13.39
CA ALA A 261 5.21 -11.45 -13.72
C ALA A 261 4.64 -10.39 -14.68
N LEU A 262 4.94 -9.11 -14.46
CA LEU A 262 4.57 -8.05 -15.40
C LEU A 262 5.21 -8.26 -16.78
N ARG A 263 6.48 -8.70 -16.81
CA ARG A 263 7.19 -9.03 -18.05
C ARG A 263 6.58 -10.23 -18.76
N ALA A 264 6.13 -11.25 -18.03
CA ALA A 264 5.45 -12.40 -18.60
C ALA A 264 4.13 -11.97 -19.26
N ALA A 265 3.30 -11.20 -18.55
CA ALA A 265 2.06 -10.64 -19.10
C ALA A 265 2.31 -9.82 -20.37
N SER A 266 3.29 -8.91 -20.34
CA SER A 266 3.67 -8.10 -21.51
C SER A 266 4.11 -8.94 -22.71
N ARG A 267 4.86 -10.02 -22.47
CA ARG A 267 5.29 -10.97 -23.51
C ARG A 267 4.14 -11.78 -24.11
N ASP A 268 3.10 -12.04 -23.32
CA ASP A 268 1.87 -12.69 -23.77
C ASP A 268 0.95 -11.72 -24.53
N GLY A 269 1.39 -10.48 -24.78
CA GLY A 269 0.67 -9.47 -25.56
C GLY A 269 -0.30 -8.60 -24.75
N VAL A 270 -0.26 -8.69 -23.41
CA VAL A 270 -1.05 -7.81 -22.53
C VAL A 270 -0.50 -6.39 -22.59
N ASP A 271 -1.36 -5.38 -22.76
CA ASP A 271 -0.97 -3.96 -22.65
C ASP A 271 -0.71 -3.61 -21.18
N VAL A 272 0.55 -3.72 -20.76
CA VAL A 272 0.98 -3.38 -19.41
C VAL A 272 1.49 -1.96 -19.35
N ARG A 273 0.88 -1.14 -18.49
CA ARG A 273 1.24 0.27 -18.30
C ARG A 273 1.47 0.59 -16.83
N LEU A 274 2.47 1.42 -16.56
CA LEU A 274 2.79 1.93 -15.22
C LEU A 274 2.81 3.45 -15.24
N LEU A 275 1.93 4.08 -14.47
CA LEU A 275 1.90 5.51 -14.22
C LEU A 275 2.52 5.79 -12.84
N VAL A 276 3.53 6.66 -12.83
CA VAL A 276 4.35 6.99 -11.66
C VAL A 276 4.57 8.49 -11.56
N PRO A 277 5.02 9.04 -10.41
CA PRO A 277 5.21 10.47 -10.28
C PRO A 277 6.43 10.96 -11.07
N GLY A 278 6.31 12.06 -11.82
CA GLY A 278 7.46 12.75 -12.41
C GLY A 278 8.23 13.61 -11.39
N SER A 279 7.52 14.13 -10.40
CA SER A 279 8.02 14.78 -9.18
C SER A 279 7.66 13.95 -7.94
N SER A 280 8.51 13.96 -6.92
CA SER A 280 8.27 13.23 -5.66
C SER A 280 8.55 14.12 -4.46
N ASP A 281 7.70 13.99 -3.44
CA ASP A 281 7.89 14.53 -2.09
C ASP A 281 9.09 13.93 -1.35
N ILE A 282 9.63 12.81 -1.85
CA ILE A 282 10.88 12.19 -1.40
C ILE A 282 11.89 12.20 -2.57
N PRO A 283 12.55 13.35 -2.87
CA PRO A 283 13.45 13.48 -4.01
C PRO A 283 14.58 12.46 -4.06
N ALA A 284 15.00 11.95 -2.89
CA ALA A 284 16.03 10.93 -2.75
C ALA A 284 15.66 9.58 -3.38
N LEU A 285 14.36 9.28 -3.55
CA LEU A 285 13.89 8.05 -4.18
C LEU A 285 13.82 8.14 -5.70
N ARG A 286 13.85 9.33 -6.29
CA ARG A 286 13.70 9.49 -7.75
C ARG A 286 14.75 8.71 -8.57
N PRO A 287 16.06 8.77 -8.26
CA PRO A 287 17.05 7.95 -8.97
C PRO A 287 16.83 6.45 -8.77
N LEU A 288 16.25 6.07 -7.61
CA LEU A 288 15.86 4.71 -7.34
C LEU A 288 14.78 4.31 -8.37
N THR A 289 13.59 4.90 -8.27
CA THR A 289 12.43 4.61 -9.13
C THR A 289 12.81 4.61 -10.62
N GLN A 290 13.54 5.64 -11.09
CA GLN A 290 13.94 5.76 -12.50
C GLN A 290 14.89 4.66 -13.00
N ALA A 291 15.84 4.19 -12.18
CA ALA A 291 16.67 3.06 -12.62
C ALA A 291 15.88 1.74 -12.69
N GLY A 292 14.72 1.66 -12.03
CA GLY A 292 13.81 0.53 -12.14
C GLY A 292 13.03 0.46 -13.46
N TYR A 293 13.00 1.55 -14.26
CA TYR A 293 12.20 1.59 -15.48
C TYR A 293 12.80 0.78 -16.63
N ARG A 294 14.13 0.75 -16.77
CA ARG A 294 14.78 0.10 -17.93
C ARG A 294 14.34 -1.37 -18.11
N PRO A 295 14.37 -2.24 -17.08
CA PRO A 295 13.90 -3.62 -17.23
C PRO A 295 12.42 -3.74 -17.64
N LEU A 296 11.58 -2.77 -17.26
CA LEU A 296 10.17 -2.73 -17.65
C LEU A 296 10.03 -2.34 -19.13
N LEU A 297 10.69 -1.26 -19.53
CA LEU A 297 10.68 -0.75 -20.91
C LEU A 297 11.25 -1.79 -21.89
N GLU A 298 12.35 -2.48 -21.52
CA GLU A 298 12.92 -3.59 -22.29
C GLU A 298 11.98 -4.79 -22.43
N ALA A 299 11.00 -4.94 -21.52
CA ALA A 299 9.98 -5.97 -21.56
C ALA A 299 8.73 -5.59 -22.37
N GLY A 300 8.68 -4.37 -22.93
CA GLY A 300 7.51 -3.85 -23.63
C GLY A 300 6.47 -3.19 -22.71
N ILE A 301 6.74 -3.11 -21.41
CA ILE A 301 5.87 -2.41 -20.46
C ILE A 301 6.05 -0.91 -20.66
N ARG A 302 4.95 -0.17 -20.79
CA ARG A 302 4.97 1.28 -21.00
C ARG A 302 4.98 2.00 -19.66
N VAL A 303 5.88 2.97 -19.49
CA VAL A 303 6.00 3.74 -18.24
C VAL A 303 5.69 5.21 -18.53
N TYR A 304 4.88 5.84 -17.69
CA TYR A 304 4.47 7.24 -17.79
C TYR A 304 4.80 7.97 -16.50
N GLU A 305 5.41 9.15 -16.61
CA GLU A 305 5.66 10.06 -15.49
C GLU A 305 4.59 11.16 -15.47
N TRP A 306 3.90 11.32 -14.33
CA TRP A 306 2.93 12.38 -14.09
C TRP A 306 3.56 13.77 -14.14
N ASN A 307 2.93 14.71 -14.84
CA ASN A 307 3.44 16.07 -15.05
C ASN A 307 3.02 17.07 -13.95
N GLY A 308 2.02 16.73 -13.12
CA GLY A 308 1.55 17.59 -12.03
C GLY A 308 2.46 17.55 -10.78
N THR A 309 2.04 18.22 -9.70
CA THR A 309 2.86 18.39 -8.48
C THR A 309 3.23 17.09 -7.80
N MET A 310 2.29 16.17 -7.67
CA MET A 310 2.51 14.83 -7.14
C MET A 310 1.38 13.90 -7.57
N LEU A 311 1.74 12.65 -7.87
CA LEU A 311 0.80 11.54 -8.03
C LEU A 311 0.97 10.62 -6.82
N HIS A 312 -0.05 10.54 -5.98
CA HIS A 312 -0.02 9.71 -4.77
C HIS A 312 -1.04 8.56 -4.80
N ALA A 313 -1.71 8.33 -5.93
CA ALA A 313 -2.59 7.18 -6.12
C ALA A 313 -1.86 5.83 -6.06
N LYS A 314 -2.53 4.81 -5.51
CA LYS A 314 -2.13 3.41 -5.61
C LYS A 314 -3.31 2.61 -6.15
N THR A 315 -3.32 2.42 -7.47
CA THR A 315 -4.46 1.80 -8.17
C THR A 315 -3.99 0.81 -9.21
N ALA A 316 -4.84 -0.17 -9.50
CA ALA A 316 -4.62 -1.11 -10.59
C ALA A 316 -5.95 -1.40 -11.30
N VAL A 317 -5.91 -1.67 -12.59
CA VAL A 317 -7.07 -2.15 -13.35
C VAL A 317 -6.63 -3.19 -14.37
N ALA A 318 -7.40 -4.27 -14.47
CA ALA A 318 -7.12 -5.38 -15.36
C ALA A 318 -8.35 -5.75 -16.18
N ASP A 319 -8.18 -5.80 -17.50
CA ASP A 319 -9.16 -6.21 -18.50
C ASP A 319 -10.53 -5.53 -18.48
N GLY A 320 -10.70 -4.44 -17.72
CA GLY A 320 -11.99 -3.81 -17.47
C GLY A 320 -12.94 -4.67 -16.62
N LEU A 321 -12.39 -5.62 -15.85
CA LEU A 321 -13.14 -6.62 -15.07
C LEU A 321 -12.73 -6.67 -13.59
N TRP A 322 -11.52 -6.19 -13.28
CA TRP A 322 -10.99 -6.13 -11.92
C TRP A 322 -10.29 -4.79 -11.73
N ALA A 323 -10.47 -4.20 -10.56
CA ALA A 323 -9.76 -2.99 -10.17
C ALA A 323 -9.35 -3.03 -8.70
N ARG A 324 -8.30 -2.28 -8.37
CA ARG A 324 -7.84 -2.06 -7.00
C ARG A 324 -7.64 -0.59 -6.72
N VAL A 325 -8.06 -0.17 -5.52
CA VAL A 325 -7.78 1.15 -4.94
C VAL A 325 -7.42 0.94 -3.47
N GLY A 326 -6.38 1.61 -2.98
CA GLY A 326 -5.96 1.45 -1.60
C GLY A 326 -4.76 2.29 -1.21
N SER A 327 -4.13 1.89 -0.10
CA SER A 327 -2.98 2.57 0.48
C SER A 327 -1.64 1.92 0.12
N SER A 328 -1.63 0.67 -0.34
CA SER A 328 -0.39 -0.09 -0.58
C SER A 328 0.36 0.38 -1.81
N ASN A 329 1.62 0.74 -1.61
CA ASN A 329 2.54 0.95 -2.73
C ASN A 329 3.10 -0.39 -3.24
N LEU A 330 3.51 -0.42 -4.51
CA LEU A 330 4.16 -1.55 -5.17
C LEU A 330 5.65 -1.65 -4.79
N ASN A 331 5.92 -1.84 -3.50
CA ASN A 331 7.27 -1.99 -2.95
C ASN A 331 7.33 -2.93 -1.73
N PRO A 332 8.53 -3.43 -1.36
CA PRO A 332 8.67 -4.37 -0.25
C PRO A 332 8.20 -3.86 1.10
N ALA A 333 8.28 -2.55 1.36
CA ALA A 333 7.86 -2.00 2.64
C ALA A 333 6.34 -2.11 2.82
N SER A 334 5.56 -1.72 1.81
CA SER A 334 4.09 -1.87 1.82
C SER A 334 3.67 -3.34 1.75
N TRP A 335 4.32 -4.18 0.96
CA TRP A 335 3.93 -5.59 0.83
C TRP A 335 4.28 -6.46 2.04
N LEU A 336 5.36 -6.16 2.76
CA LEU A 336 5.90 -7.04 3.80
C LEU A 336 5.96 -6.41 5.19
N GLY A 337 6.11 -5.08 5.29
CA GLY A 337 6.43 -4.42 6.56
C GLY A 337 5.30 -3.61 7.18
N ASN A 338 4.52 -2.91 6.36
CA ASN A 338 3.48 -1.99 6.83
C ASN A 338 2.12 -2.66 6.97
N SER A 339 1.29 -2.10 7.85
CA SER A 339 -0.15 -2.33 7.79
C SER A 339 -0.72 -1.43 6.71
N GLU A 340 -1.38 -2.04 5.72
CA GLU A 340 -1.97 -1.35 4.57
C GLU A 340 -3.41 -1.83 4.38
N ILE A 341 -4.17 -1.19 3.51
CA ILE A 341 -5.53 -1.61 3.17
C ILE A 341 -5.85 -1.28 1.72
N ASP A 342 -6.37 -2.27 1.01
CA ASP A 342 -6.75 -2.17 -0.38
C ASP A 342 -8.10 -2.82 -0.62
N VAL A 343 -8.86 -2.27 -1.55
CA VAL A 343 -10.14 -2.83 -1.97
C VAL A 343 -9.98 -3.35 -3.39
N ALA A 344 -10.11 -4.66 -3.55
CA ALA A 344 -10.10 -5.34 -4.84
C ALA A 344 -11.55 -5.55 -5.31
N VAL A 345 -11.97 -4.77 -6.29
CA VAL A 345 -13.33 -4.74 -6.84
C VAL A 345 -13.41 -5.65 -8.07
N GLU A 346 -14.40 -6.53 -8.08
CA GLU A 346 -14.70 -7.44 -9.20
C GLU A 346 -16.03 -7.07 -9.86
N ASP A 347 -16.03 -5.91 -10.53
CA ASP A 347 -17.19 -5.38 -11.23
C ASP A 347 -16.76 -4.68 -12.52
N ALA A 348 -17.42 -5.02 -13.64
CA ALA A 348 -17.02 -4.53 -14.96
C ALA A 348 -17.34 -3.04 -15.16
N PRO A 349 -18.55 -2.54 -14.85
CA PRO A 349 -18.83 -1.10 -14.86
C PRO A 349 -17.84 -0.29 -14.00
N PHE A 350 -17.53 -0.74 -12.79
CA PHE A 350 -16.55 -0.09 -11.92
C PHE A 350 -15.14 -0.09 -12.53
N ALA A 351 -14.66 -1.24 -13.00
CA ALA A 351 -13.34 -1.36 -13.61
C ALA A 351 -13.21 -0.52 -14.89
N GLN A 352 -14.27 -0.41 -15.70
CA GLN A 352 -14.27 0.47 -16.87
C GLN A 352 -14.18 1.96 -16.50
N ARG A 353 -14.82 2.40 -15.40
CA ARG A 353 -14.64 3.76 -14.87
C ARG A 353 -13.20 4.00 -14.43
N MET A 354 -12.56 3.01 -13.80
CA MET A 354 -11.14 3.06 -13.45
C MET A 354 -10.23 3.15 -14.68
N GLU A 355 -10.53 2.43 -15.76
CA GLU A 355 -9.81 2.56 -17.04
C GLU A 355 -9.95 3.95 -17.65
N ALA A 356 -11.16 4.50 -17.66
CA ALA A 356 -11.42 5.85 -18.15
C ALA A 356 -10.64 6.91 -17.35
N MET A 357 -10.66 6.79 -16.01
CA MET A 357 -9.88 7.66 -15.12
C MET A 357 -8.37 7.52 -15.38
N TYR A 358 -7.86 6.30 -15.57
CA TYR A 358 -6.45 6.07 -15.89
C TYR A 358 -6.04 6.77 -17.19
N LEU A 359 -6.85 6.64 -18.25
CA LEU A 359 -6.58 7.30 -19.52
C LEU A 359 -6.60 8.83 -19.41
N GLN A 360 -7.53 9.39 -18.63
CA GLN A 360 -7.57 10.82 -18.33
C GLN A 360 -6.33 11.28 -17.52
N ASP A 361 -5.81 10.43 -16.64
CA ASP A 361 -4.57 10.72 -15.93
C ASP A 361 -3.37 10.69 -16.90
N LEU A 362 -3.37 9.84 -17.94
CA LEU A 362 -2.31 9.83 -18.96
C LEU A 362 -2.27 11.10 -19.82
N GLU A 363 -3.38 11.82 -19.98
CA GLU A 363 -3.39 13.13 -20.66
C GLU A 363 -2.49 14.16 -19.96
N HIS A 364 -2.19 13.93 -18.68
CA HIS A 364 -1.33 14.76 -17.84
C HIS A 364 -0.02 14.05 -17.49
N ALA A 365 0.42 13.09 -18.30
CA ALA A 365 1.65 12.34 -18.11
C ALA A 365 2.51 12.31 -19.38
N THR A 366 3.80 12.06 -19.20
CA THR A 366 4.77 11.91 -20.28
C THR A 366 5.27 10.48 -20.34
N GLU A 367 5.19 9.84 -21.51
CA GLU A 367 5.72 8.49 -21.70
C GLU A 367 7.26 8.49 -21.68
N VAL A 368 7.83 7.58 -20.89
CA VAL A 368 9.27 7.35 -20.82
C VAL A 368 9.68 6.41 -21.94
N VAL A 369 10.51 6.88 -22.86
CA VAL A 369 11.04 6.09 -23.97
C VAL A 369 12.53 5.85 -23.82
N LEU A 370 13.00 4.65 -24.19
CA LEU A 370 14.42 4.37 -24.28
C LEU A 370 15.01 5.17 -25.46
N SER A 371 15.84 6.17 -25.17
CA SER A 371 16.59 6.90 -26.20
C SER A 371 17.51 5.96 -26.99
N GLY A 372 17.21 5.74 -28.26
CA GLY A 372 18.05 4.97 -29.19
C GLY A 372 19.27 5.76 -29.70
N LYS A 373 20.31 5.95 -28.88
CA LYS A 373 21.68 6.34 -29.29
C LYS A 373 22.65 5.69 -28.29
N GLU A 374 23.65 4.88 -28.66
CA GLU A 374 24.63 5.06 -29.74
C GLU A 374 25.02 3.73 -30.43
N ARG A 375 24.61 3.56 -31.69
CA ARG A 375 25.34 2.75 -32.68
C ARG A 375 25.94 3.72 -33.69
N ARG A 376 26.93 4.50 -33.25
CA ARG A 376 27.82 5.29 -34.10
C ARG A 376 29.23 5.11 -33.58
N LEU A 377 29.95 4.15 -34.17
CA LEU A 377 31.39 4.23 -34.27
C LEU A 377 31.72 5.50 -35.06
N LYS A 378 32.05 6.58 -34.37
CA LYS A 378 32.90 7.64 -34.92
C LYS A 378 33.91 8.05 -33.85
N THR A 379 35.15 7.72 -34.19
CA THR A 379 36.42 8.11 -33.60
C THR A 379 36.41 9.51 -32.99
N ALA A 380 36.96 9.61 -31.77
CA ALA A 380 37.26 10.87 -31.10
C ALA A 380 38.36 11.66 -31.85
N PRO A 381 38.40 12.98 -31.61
CA PRO A 381 39.65 13.57 -31.15
C PRO A 381 39.46 14.38 -29.84
N PRO A 382 40.53 14.60 -29.05
CA PRO A 382 40.40 15.01 -27.65
C PRO A 382 40.70 16.50 -27.37
N LEU A 383 40.28 16.93 -26.16
CA LEU A 383 40.73 18.07 -25.30
C LEU A 383 40.06 19.45 -25.49
N PRO A 384 40.10 20.39 -24.50
CA PRO A 384 40.72 20.39 -23.16
C PRO A 384 39.81 20.83 -21.97
N ARG A 385 40.43 20.85 -20.76
CA ARG A 385 39.91 21.05 -19.39
C ARG A 385 39.44 22.48 -19.01
N SER A 386 38.59 22.52 -17.96
CA SER A 386 38.42 23.50 -16.85
C SER A 386 36.96 23.98 -16.73
N GLN A 387 36.31 24.20 -15.59
CA GLN A 387 36.77 24.52 -14.22
C GLN A 387 35.90 23.83 -13.15
N ARG A 388 36.48 23.67 -11.95
CA ARG A 388 35.83 23.17 -10.73
C ARG A 388 34.99 24.27 -10.08
N GLY A 389 33.74 23.95 -9.73
CA GLY A 389 32.92 24.66 -8.75
C GLY A 389 32.46 23.69 -7.65
N ALA A 390 32.58 24.10 -6.38
CA ALA A 390 32.48 23.27 -5.17
C ALA A 390 31.09 22.69 -4.89
N PRO A 391 30.96 21.54 -4.18
CA PRO A 391 29.68 21.05 -3.70
C PRO A 391 29.36 21.54 -2.28
N GLY A 392 28.17 22.12 -2.15
CA GLY A 392 27.51 22.41 -0.87
C GLY A 392 27.16 21.14 -0.10
N ARG A 393 27.34 21.24 1.22
CA ARG A 393 27.20 20.20 2.23
C ARG A 393 25.73 20.03 2.61
N ARG A 394 25.13 18.83 2.52
CA ARG A 394 24.01 18.40 3.37
C ARG A 394 23.68 16.89 3.33
N ASN A 395 23.83 16.32 4.53
CA ASN A 395 23.14 15.21 5.20
C ASN A 395 23.14 13.79 4.59
N SER A 396 23.91 12.91 5.25
CA SER A 396 24.42 11.61 4.77
C SER A 396 23.77 10.37 5.42
N MET A 397 22.65 10.49 6.14
CA MET A 397 22.13 9.35 6.92
C MET A 397 21.02 8.55 6.25
N SER A 398 20.31 9.09 5.25
CA SER A 398 19.14 8.43 4.63
C SER A 398 19.48 7.49 3.46
N ARG A 399 20.76 7.40 3.04
CA ARG A 399 21.19 6.56 1.90
C ARG A 399 21.50 5.10 2.27
N ALA A 400 21.66 4.77 3.55
CA ALA A 400 22.15 3.46 3.97
C ALA A 400 21.13 2.32 3.75
N ALA A 401 19.84 2.58 3.96
CA ALA A 401 18.80 1.55 3.85
C ALA A 401 18.39 1.23 2.40
N ALA A 402 18.41 2.21 1.50
CA ALA A 402 18.00 2.05 0.10
C ALA A 402 19.09 1.41 -0.80
N GLY A 403 20.38 1.48 -0.40
CA GLY A 403 21.49 0.90 -1.15
C GLY A 403 21.59 -0.63 -1.05
N ALA A 404 21.20 -1.21 0.09
CA ALA A 404 21.39 -2.63 0.37
C ALA A 404 20.54 -3.55 -0.53
N VAL A 405 19.31 -3.15 -0.85
CA VAL A 405 18.37 -3.95 -1.66
C VAL A 405 18.76 -3.98 -3.14
N ARG A 406 19.44 -2.93 -3.64
CA ARG A 406 19.93 -2.87 -5.03
C ARG A 406 21.30 -3.45 -5.24
N LEU A 407 22.19 -3.35 -4.24
CA LEU A 407 23.48 -4.03 -4.32
C LEU A 407 23.27 -5.54 -4.51
N GLY A 408 22.32 -6.16 -3.79
CA GLY A 408 22.08 -7.61 -3.87
C GLY A 408 21.82 -8.11 -5.30
N ASN A 409 20.91 -7.47 -6.03
CA ASN A 409 20.53 -7.91 -7.38
C ASN A 409 21.52 -7.48 -8.48
N THR A 410 22.19 -6.33 -8.33
CA THR A 410 23.10 -5.80 -9.36
C THR A 410 24.53 -6.33 -9.19
N VAL A 411 25.01 -6.45 -7.95
CA VAL A 411 26.29 -7.09 -7.63
C VAL A 411 26.17 -8.60 -7.82
N GLY A 412 25.02 -9.22 -7.49
CA GLY A 412 24.77 -10.63 -7.81
C GLY A 412 24.86 -10.92 -9.31
N ALA A 413 24.29 -10.06 -10.16
CA ALA A 413 24.37 -10.21 -11.62
C ALA A 413 25.76 -9.90 -12.20
N ALA A 414 26.50 -8.96 -11.59
CA ALA A 414 27.86 -8.60 -12.00
C ALA A 414 28.92 -9.63 -11.55
N VAL A 415 28.74 -10.25 -10.38
CA VAL A 415 29.60 -11.33 -9.86
C VAL A 415 29.32 -12.65 -10.56
N ALA A 416 28.08 -12.87 -11.02
CA ALA A 416 27.68 -14.07 -11.77
C ALA A 416 27.96 -14.00 -13.30
N ASN A 417 28.61 -12.94 -13.81
CA ASN A 417 29.03 -12.80 -15.22
C ASN A 417 27.92 -12.99 -16.30
N HIS A 418 26.64 -12.82 -15.96
CA HIS A 418 25.54 -13.09 -16.89
C HIS A 418 25.03 -11.88 -17.69
N ARG A 419 25.64 -10.69 -17.58
CA ARG A 419 25.16 -9.50 -18.31
C ARG A 419 26.24 -8.43 -18.52
N GLU A 420 26.33 -7.88 -19.73
CA GLU A 420 27.10 -6.66 -20.02
C GLU A 420 26.37 -5.44 -19.43
N LEU A 421 27.03 -4.75 -18.48
CA LEU A 421 26.48 -3.58 -17.79
C LEU A 421 26.53 -2.34 -18.70
N GLY A 422 25.44 -1.59 -18.79
CA GLY A 422 25.40 -0.33 -19.54
C GLY A 422 26.23 0.79 -18.88
N HIS A 423 26.55 1.85 -19.63
CA HIS A 423 27.37 2.98 -19.16
C HIS A 423 26.81 3.74 -17.92
N THR A 424 25.49 3.70 -17.73
CA THR A 424 24.83 4.28 -16.55
C THR A 424 24.89 3.33 -15.35
N GLU A 425 24.80 2.03 -15.60
CA GLU A 425 24.91 0.97 -14.57
C GLU A 425 26.35 0.82 -14.10
N SER A 426 27.35 1.00 -14.98
CA SER A 426 28.76 0.96 -14.60
C SER A 426 29.16 2.07 -13.64
N LYS A 427 28.57 3.27 -13.75
CA LYS A 427 28.74 4.35 -12.76
C LYS A 427 28.11 4.00 -11.41
N VAL A 428 26.96 3.32 -11.42
CA VAL A 428 26.31 2.85 -10.19
C VAL A 428 27.12 1.73 -9.52
N VAL A 429 27.61 0.77 -10.30
CA VAL A 429 28.46 -0.33 -9.81
C VAL A 429 29.82 0.19 -9.31
N PHE A 430 30.44 1.13 -10.02
CA PHE A 430 31.67 1.80 -9.57
C PHE A 430 31.45 2.56 -8.26
N GLY A 431 30.39 3.38 -8.17
CA GLY A 431 30.02 4.05 -6.93
C GLY A 431 29.72 3.06 -5.79
N ALA A 432 29.04 1.96 -6.11
CA ALA A 432 28.75 0.86 -5.18
C ALA A 432 30.01 0.11 -4.72
N GLY A 433 31.10 0.10 -5.50
CA GLY A 433 32.39 -0.48 -5.12
C GLY A 433 33.28 0.48 -4.32
N VAL A 434 33.24 1.78 -4.63
CA VAL A 434 34.00 2.81 -3.90
C VAL A 434 33.54 2.93 -2.45
N VAL A 435 32.23 2.80 -2.19
CA VAL A 435 31.68 2.89 -0.83
C VAL A 435 32.23 1.81 0.12
N PRO A 436 32.17 0.50 -0.18
CA PRO A 436 32.73 -0.53 0.68
C PRO A 436 34.25 -0.43 0.78
N LEU A 437 34.98 0.00 -0.27
CA LEU A 437 36.42 0.26 -0.18
C LEU A 437 36.74 1.44 0.74
N ALA A 438 35.97 2.52 0.68
CA ALA A 438 36.12 3.67 1.57
C ALA A 438 35.74 3.31 3.02
N LEU A 439 34.67 2.53 3.23
CA LEU A 439 34.28 2.01 4.55
C LEU A 439 35.35 1.07 5.11
N ALA A 440 35.93 0.20 4.28
CA ALA A 440 37.06 -0.64 4.67
C ALA A 440 38.28 0.20 5.05
N GLY A 441 38.59 1.25 4.29
CA GLY A 441 39.63 2.22 4.63
C GLY A 441 39.38 2.91 5.97
N VAL A 442 38.16 3.44 6.20
CA VAL A 442 37.80 4.05 7.49
C VAL A 442 37.87 3.04 8.64
N ALA A 443 37.42 1.80 8.43
CA ALA A 443 37.50 0.74 9.43
C ALA A 443 38.96 0.36 9.76
N LEU A 444 39.86 0.38 8.77
CA LEU A 444 41.28 0.07 8.95
C LEU A 444 42.05 1.21 9.64
N TYR A 445 41.80 2.47 9.25
CA TYR A 445 42.56 3.62 9.75
C TYR A 445 41.95 4.26 11.01
N TRP A 446 40.64 4.17 11.19
CA TRP A 446 39.92 4.65 12.37
C TRP A 446 38.95 3.59 12.88
N PRO A 447 39.47 2.46 13.40
CA PRO A 447 38.63 1.35 13.84
C PRO A 447 37.60 1.77 14.89
N HIS A 448 37.92 2.75 15.74
CA HIS A 448 37.00 3.30 16.74
C HIS A 448 35.78 4.02 16.13
N VAL A 449 35.90 4.65 14.95
CA VAL A 449 34.76 5.31 14.26
C VAL A 449 33.71 4.28 13.82
N VAL A 450 34.12 3.04 13.55
CA VAL A 450 33.20 1.94 13.19
C VAL A 450 32.82 1.12 14.42
N ALA A 451 33.79 0.74 15.24
CA ALA A 451 33.61 -0.14 16.39
C ALA A 451 32.77 0.51 17.50
N VAL A 452 32.93 1.81 17.78
CA VAL A 452 32.17 2.47 18.86
C VAL A 452 30.67 2.53 18.53
N PRO A 453 30.21 2.99 17.35
CA PRO A 453 28.79 2.92 16.99
C PRO A 453 28.22 1.50 17.01
N VAL A 454 28.97 0.51 16.50
CA VAL A 454 28.54 -0.90 16.51
C VAL A 454 28.41 -1.41 17.95
N ALA A 455 29.39 -1.11 18.81
CA ALA A 455 29.35 -1.48 20.22
C ALA A 455 28.21 -0.77 20.98
N LEU A 456 27.94 0.50 20.69
CA LEU A 456 26.82 1.25 21.27
C LEU A 456 25.47 0.66 20.85
N VAL A 457 25.30 0.33 19.57
CA VAL A 457 24.08 -0.34 19.07
C VAL A 457 23.93 -1.72 19.68
N GLY A 458 25.02 -2.49 19.78
CA GLY A 458 25.04 -3.80 20.42
C GLY A 458 24.70 -3.75 21.91
N ALA A 459 25.31 -2.82 22.65
CA ALA A 459 25.02 -2.59 24.06
C ALA A 459 23.57 -2.16 24.27
N TRP A 460 23.07 -1.23 23.45
CA TRP A 460 21.68 -0.79 23.50
C TRP A 460 20.70 -1.94 23.21
N ALA A 461 20.94 -2.74 22.16
CA ALA A 461 20.12 -3.90 21.83
C ALA A 461 20.14 -4.94 22.96
N GLY A 462 21.32 -5.21 23.55
CA GLY A 462 21.47 -6.11 24.69
C GLY A 462 20.68 -5.64 25.92
N ILE A 463 20.80 -4.35 26.27
CA ILE A 463 20.05 -3.73 27.37
C ILE A 463 18.54 -3.79 27.11
N ALA A 464 18.09 -3.46 25.90
CA ALA A 464 16.69 -3.50 25.51
C ALA A 464 16.09 -4.92 25.61
N LEU A 465 16.80 -5.93 25.10
CA LEU A 465 16.41 -7.33 25.21
C LEU A 465 16.36 -7.78 26.68
N TRP A 466 17.32 -7.36 27.50
CA TRP A 466 17.33 -7.67 28.92
C TRP A 466 16.15 -7.04 29.67
N ILE A 467 15.85 -5.77 29.43
CA ILE A 467 14.67 -5.07 29.98
C ILE A 467 13.39 -5.80 29.57
N ARG A 468 13.28 -6.19 28.29
CA ARG A 468 12.12 -6.94 27.79
C ARG A 468 11.98 -8.30 28.48
N ALA A 469 13.07 -9.04 28.65
CA ALA A 469 13.07 -10.33 29.35
C ALA A 469 12.63 -10.18 30.82
N VAL A 470 13.12 -9.15 31.52
CA VAL A 470 12.70 -8.88 32.91
C VAL A 470 11.21 -8.50 32.98
N ARG A 471 10.70 -7.70 32.03
CA ARG A 471 9.27 -7.35 31.97
C ARG A 471 8.38 -8.58 31.75
N LEU A 472 8.76 -9.47 30.82
CA LEU A 472 8.02 -10.70 30.54
C LEU A 472 7.97 -11.61 31.77
N ARG A 473 9.11 -11.82 32.46
CA ARG A 473 9.13 -12.62 33.70
C ARG A 473 8.28 -12.02 34.82
N ARG A 474 8.24 -10.68 34.94
CA ARG A 474 7.38 -10.01 35.92
C ARG A 474 5.89 -10.18 35.60
N GLN A 475 5.53 -10.17 34.32
CA GLN A 475 4.16 -10.41 33.87
C GLN A 475 3.73 -11.87 34.16
N GLU A 476 4.59 -12.85 33.88
CA GLU A 476 4.36 -14.26 34.24
C GLU A 476 4.22 -14.44 35.75
N ALA A 477 5.09 -13.81 36.55
CA ALA A 477 5.06 -13.91 38.01
C ALA A 477 3.84 -13.22 38.65
N GLN A 478 3.24 -12.23 37.98
CA GLN A 478 2.05 -11.52 38.46
C GLN A 478 0.73 -12.22 38.07
N GLY A 479 0.79 -13.36 37.38
CA GLY A 479 -0.40 -14.09 36.95
C GLY A 479 -1.27 -13.32 35.96
N THR A 480 -0.76 -12.23 35.38
CA THR A 480 -1.46 -11.49 34.33
C THR A 480 -1.52 -12.42 33.13
N PRO A 481 -2.71 -12.87 32.69
CA PRO A 481 -2.81 -13.71 31.52
C PRO A 481 -2.14 -12.96 30.38
N GLN A 482 -1.19 -13.60 29.69
CA GLN A 482 -0.84 -13.13 28.36
C GLN A 482 -2.16 -13.12 27.59
N GLN A 483 -2.66 -11.94 27.20
CA GLN A 483 -3.45 -11.88 25.99
C GLN A 483 -2.59 -12.58 24.96
N PRO A 484 -3.05 -13.69 24.35
CA PRO A 484 -2.31 -14.28 23.25
C PRO A 484 -1.96 -13.13 22.30
N LEU A 485 -0.74 -13.13 21.75
CA LEU A 485 -0.61 -12.55 20.40
C LEU A 485 -1.81 -13.10 19.65
N PRO A 486 -2.68 -12.26 19.03
CA PRO A 486 -3.88 -12.78 18.41
C PRO A 486 -3.42 -13.99 17.63
N GLU A 487 -3.92 -15.17 18.04
CA GLU A 487 -3.70 -16.35 17.22
C GLU A 487 -4.06 -15.86 15.83
N GLN A 488 -3.22 -16.20 14.86
CA GLN A 488 -3.70 -16.14 13.50
C GLN A 488 -4.95 -17.02 13.55
N GLU A 489 -6.12 -16.40 13.73
CA GLU A 489 -7.39 -17.08 13.65
C GLU A 489 -7.34 -17.59 12.23
N VAL A 490 -7.00 -18.86 12.13
CA VAL A 490 -7.35 -19.66 10.99
C VAL A 490 -8.84 -19.38 10.88
N PRO A 491 -9.29 -18.66 9.82
CA PRO A 491 -10.69 -18.35 9.70
C PRO A 491 -11.46 -19.65 9.89
N PRO A 492 -12.59 -19.63 10.62
CA PRO A 492 -13.34 -20.86 10.88
C PRO A 492 -13.45 -21.62 9.57
N ARG A 493 -13.16 -22.94 9.60
CA ARG A 493 -13.33 -23.78 8.41
C ARG A 493 -14.64 -23.35 7.77
N PRO A 494 -14.65 -22.90 6.50
CA PRO A 494 -15.92 -22.65 5.83
C PRO A 494 -16.74 -23.90 6.07
N ALA A 495 -17.96 -23.71 6.60
CA ALA A 495 -18.89 -24.81 6.83
C ALA A 495 -18.75 -25.74 5.64
N ALA A 496 -18.37 -27.00 5.90
CA ALA A 496 -18.20 -27.97 4.83
C ALA A 496 -19.44 -27.82 3.97
N LEU A 497 -19.25 -27.46 2.70
CA LEU A 497 -20.31 -27.52 1.72
C LEU A 497 -20.80 -28.97 1.81
N GLU A 498 -21.89 -29.18 2.55
CA GLU A 498 -22.60 -30.44 2.47
C GLU A 498 -22.83 -30.65 0.98
N PRO A 499 -22.48 -31.83 0.45
CA PRO A 499 -22.71 -32.10 -0.95
C PRO A 499 -24.22 -31.97 -1.16
N ARG A 500 -24.65 -30.83 -1.72
CA ARG A 500 -25.98 -30.68 -2.26
C ARG A 500 -26.11 -31.81 -3.27
N ALA A 501 -26.95 -32.79 -2.94
CA ALA A 501 -27.31 -33.85 -3.85
C ALA A 501 -27.69 -33.19 -5.18
N LEU A 502 -26.96 -33.56 -6.23
CA LEU A 502 -27.34 -33.21 -7.59
C LEU A 502 -28.77 -33.72 -7.79
N PRO A 503 -29.69 -32.93 -8.36
CA PRO A 503 -30.96 -33.49 -8.82
C PRO A 503 -30.62 -34.60 -9.80
N GLU A 504 -31.15 -35.80 -9.58
CA GLU A 504 -31.03 -36.93 -10.49
C GLU A 504 -31.41 -36.45 -11.89
N ALA A 505 -30.53 -36.71 -12.85
CA ALA A 505 -30.83 -36.52 -14.25
C ALA A 505 -32.03 -37.40 -14.59
N HIS A 506 -33.18 -36.79 -14.86
CA HIS A 506 -34.29 -37.47 -15.52
C HIS A 506 -33.76 -38.08 -16.83
N ALA A 507 -33.72 -39.41 -16.88
CA ALA A 507 -33.52 -40.16 -18.11
C ALA A 507 -34.64 -39.79 -19.10
N PRO A 508 -34.34 -39.70 -20.41
CA PRO A 508 -35.38 -39.45 -21.40
C PRO A 508 -36.29 -40.68 -21.47
N GLU A 509 -37.60 -40.47 -21.26
CA GLU A 509 -38.63 -41.47 -21.54
C GLU A 509 -38.53 -41.91 -23.01
N ALA A 510 -38.45 -43.22 -23.21
CA ALA A 510 -38.56 -43.84 -24.53
C ALA A 510 -40.01 -43.75 -25.02
N GLU A 511 -40.23 -43.15 -26.19
CA GLU A 511 -41.51 -43.23 -26.90
C GLU A 511 -41.87 -44.70 -27.21
N PRO A 512 -43.11 -45.15 -26.96
CA PRO A 512 -43.56 -46.44 -27.43
C PRO A 512 -43.90 -46.37 -28.94
N PRO A 513 -43.72 -47.47 -29.69
CA PRO A 513 -43.98 -47.48 -31.12
C PRO A 513 -45.49 -47.44 -31.37
N GLN A 514 -45.93 -46.57 -32.27
CA GLN A 514 -47.30 -46.58 -32.79
C GLN A 514 -47.44 -47.60 -33.94
N PRO A 515 -48.60 -48.28 -34.05
CA PRO A 515 -48.87 -49.28 -35.09
C PRO A 515 -49.06 -48.69 -36.49
#